data_AF-A0A1P8Q2B6-F1
#
_entry.id   AF-A0A1P8Q2B6-F1
#
_cell.length_a   1.000
_cell.length_b   1.000
_cell.length_c   1.000
_cell.angle_alpha   90.00
_cell.angle_beta   90.00
_cell.angle_gamma   90.00
#
_symmetry.space_group_name_H-M   'P 1'
#
loop_
_entity.id
_entity.type
_entity.pdbx_description
1 polymer ?
#
loop_
_entity_poly.entity_id
_entity_poly.type
_entity_poly.pdbx_seq_one_letter_code
_entity_poly.pdbx_strand_id
1 'polypeptide(L)'
;MRKKFLTVLGILFLFIVLSGCGKKDNAQVTDTSKTWYIFQDQGESDVISIKFLKNNKAKVKDTLSLGDSVGIDRKNDNNSNPSYTLDRDGKTITINSSNQVVFKLLKPYKENVYGRHMKGYYVQYQGQTYKFGYITKTDKKVATNKSKSQNIAYKSMSNHIVNVNSDATPLKDSNLAGNFNFSTIINYRRTDGNLTVNTNGTYQMTMTEHAAQPSTETTDSKVVIATTVESGQVQSMYGKVYLIPKNFLSISYYFHGQNQDRLLPKSVNLKVNSKAVGNQIDRAKTRIENDNGQVYLFSSDFTVRKQENQTNTSGNLLTTSSTPQTSLKNDITQTYNYYRNYKANPVSSNADFMQLAAAISDNNDKKLGSVAVNFGGKFGIDQVPSDYTGVDVDGKNQPLMQYLFLVTPAAYKENGPTIATNQGKFLIYGMLNNRLFILRQPDTDSATVTWTLVKGVSLKVPELKFTLN
;
A
#
# COMPACT_ATOMS: atom_id res chain seq x y z
N MET A 1 -8.94 -80.29 31.61
CA MET A 1 -8.15 -79.37 30.75
C MET A 1 -8.95 -78.66 29.66
N ARG A 2 -9.96 -79.28 29.01
CA ARG A 2 -10.78 -78.64 27.96
C ARG A 2 -11.50 -77.33 28.35
N LYS A 3 -11.99 -77.20 29.59
CA LYS A 3 -12.68 -75.98 30.05
C LYS A 3 -11.74 -74.77 30.18
N LYS A 4 -10.48 -74.96 30.62
CA LYS A 4 -9.51 -73.86 30.75
C LYS A 4 -8.97 -73.39 29.38
N PHE A 5 -8.91 -74.28 28.39
CA PHE A 5 -8.47 -73.94 27.03
C PHE A 5 -9.51 -73.08 26.29
N LEU A 6 -10.81 -73.36 26.47
CA LEU A 6 -11.89 -72.56 25.89
C LEU A 6 -12.01 -71.15 26.49
N THR A 7 -11.71 -71.00 27.78
CA THR A 7 -11.69 -69.67 28.43
C THR A 7 -10.54 -68.80 27.93
N VAL A 8 -9.36 -69.39 27.70
CA VAL A 8 -8.20 -68.67 27.14
C VAL A 8 -8.42 -68.33 25.66
N LEU A 9 -9.05 -69.21 24.88
CA LEU A 9 -9.39 -68.94 23.47
C LEU A 9 -10.45 -67.83 23.34
N GLY A 10 -11.43 -67.78 24.25
CA GLY A 10 -12.45 -66.74 24.31
C GLY A 10 -11.91 -65.36 24.72
N ILE A 11 -10.94 -65.32 25.64
CA ILE A 11 -10.25 -64.08 26.03
C ILE A 11 -9.32 -63.60 24.89
N LEU A 12 -8.67 -64.51 24.17
CA LEU A 12 -7.83 -64.16 23.02
C LEU A 12 -8.66 -63.61 21.85
N PHE A 13 -9.85 -64.16 21.59
CA PHE A 13 -10.78 -63.61 20.60
C PHE A 13 -11.34 -62.24 21.01
N LEU A 14 -11.56 -61.99 22.31
CA LEU A 14 -11.98 -60.67 22.79
C LEU A 14 -10.88 -59.60 22.58
N PHE A 15 -9.60 -59.96 22.71
CA PHE A 15 -8.48 -59.04 22.43
C PHE A 15 -8.20 -58.83 20.93
N ILE A 16 -8.52 -59.80 20.07
CA ILE A 16 -8.39 -59.63 18.60
C ILE A 16 -9.52 -58.74 18.04
N VAL A 17 -10.72 -58.77 18.64
CA VAL A 17 -11.87 -57.93 18.21
C VAL A 17 -11.80 -56.49 18.76
N LEU A 18 -10.99 -56.23 19.79
CA LEU A 18 -10.72 -54.87 20.32
C LEU A 18 -9.56 -54.14 19.64
N SER A 19 -8.95 -54.74 18.60
CA SER A 19 -8.17 -54.00 17.59
C SER A 19 -9.14 -53.22 16.69
N GLY A 20 -9.92 -52.32 17.28
CA GLY A 20 -10.82 -51.44 16.57
C GLY A 20 -10.02 -50.69 15.51
N CYS A 21 -10.35 -50.95 14.24
CA CYS A 21 -9.96 -50.11 13.12
C CYS A 21 -10.54 -48.72 13.41
N GLY A 22 -9.80 -47.88 14.14
CA GLY A 22 -10.15 -46.48 14.32
C GLY A 22 -10.40 -45.88 12.94
N LYS A 23 -11.48 -45.12 12.78
CA LYS A 23 -11.70 -44.39 11.53
C LYS A 23 -10.47 -43.52 11.30
N LYS A 24 -9.81 -43.70 10.16
CA LYS A 24 -8.68 -42.88 9.73
C LYS A 24 -9.08 -41.40 9.78
N ASP A 25 -8.28 -40.55 10.42
CA ASP A 25 -8.58 -39.11 10.54
C ASP A 25 -8.78 -38.47 9.14
N ASN A 26 -7.98 -38.92 8.17
CA ASN A 26 -8.06 -38.52 6.76
C ASN A 26 -9.43 -38.78 6.10
N ALA A 27 -10.22 -39.75 6.59
CA ALA A 27 -11.51 -40.08 5.99
C ALA A 27 -12.49 -38.89 6.06
N GLN A 28 -12.37 -38.02 7.07
CA GLN A 28 -13.17 -36.79 7.17
C GLN A 28 -12.84 -35.77 6.08
N VAL A 29 -11.71 -35.94 5.40
CA VAL A 29 -11.22 -35.03 4.37
C VAL A 29 -11.45 -35.61 2.97
N THR A 30 -11.06 -36.87 2.76
CA THR A 30 -11.07 -37.51 1.44
C THR A 30 -12.44 -37.97 0.99
N ASP A 31 -13.33 -38.34 1.92
CA ASP A 31 -14.68 -38.82 1.63
C ASP A 31 -15.71 -37.69 1.67
N THR A 32 -15.34 -36.53 1.13
CA THR A 32 -16.21 -35.34 1.11
C THR A 32 -16.25 -34.71 -0.28
N SER A 33 -17.38 -34.10 -0.64
CA SER A 33 -17.51 -33.32 -1.87
C SER A 33 -16.88 -31.92 -1.79
N LYS A 34 -16.27 -31.58 -0.64
CA LYS A 34 -15.81 -30.24 -0.30
C LYS A 34 -14.46 -29.97 -0.97
N THR A 35 -14.24 -28.70 -1.33
CA THR A 35 -12.91 -28.21 -1.67
C THR A 35 -12.19 -27.83 -0.39
N TRP A 36 -11.04 -28.43 -0.17
CA TRP A 36 -10.15 -28.14 0.93
C TRP A 36 -9.01 -27.23 0.47
N TYR A 37 -8.44 -26.48 1.39
CA TYR A 37 -7.44 -25.47 1.12
C TYR A 37 -6.29 -25.64 2.10
N ILE A 38 -5.06 -25.76 1.59
CA ILE A 38 -3.82 -25.61 2.39
C ILE A 38 -3.39 -24.15 2.30
N PHE A 39 -3.21 -23.51 3.45
CA PHE A 39 -2.84 -22.10 3.56
C PHE A 39 -2.14 -21.81 4.89
N GLN A 40 -1.49 -20.66 5.00
CA GLN A 40 -0.94 -20.16 6.27
C GLN A 40 -1.83 -19.02 6.79
N ASP A 41 -1.80 -18.77 8.11
CA ASP A 41 -2.53 -17.67 8.76
C ASP A 41 -2.22 -16.26 8.21
N GLN A 42 -1.18 -16.17 7.38
CA GLN A 42 -0.52 -14.93 7.00
C GLN A 42 -1.15 -14.20 5.80
N GLY A 43 -1.95 -14.84 4.94
CA GLY A 43 -2.51 -14.20 3.74
C GLY A 43 -3.56 -15.02 3.00
N GLU A 44 -4.22 -14.40 2.02
CA GLU A 44 -5.04 -15.12 1.03
C GLU A 44 -4.18 -15.75 -0.09
N SER A 45 -2.90 -15.39 -0.21
CA SER A 45 -2.05 -15.81 -1.34
C SER A 45 -1.49 -17.23 -1.24
N ASP A 46 -1.25 -17.86 -2.40
CA ASP A 46 -0.63 -19.18 -2.58
C ASP A 46 -1.36 -20.32 -1.86
N VAL A 47 -2.68 -20.28 -1.99
CA VAL A 47 -3.57 -21.30 -1.48
C VAL A 47 -3.54 -22.49 -2.42
N ILE A 48 -3.23 -23.68 -1.90
CA ILE A 48 -3.39 -24.93 -2.63
C ILE A 48 -4.81 -25.42 -2.38
N SER A 49 -5.67 -25.36 -3.40
CA SER A 49 -6.99 -25.97 -3.34
C SER A 49 -6.91 -27.44 -3.75
N ILE A 50 -7.59 -28.30 -2.99
CA ILE A 50 -7.60 -29.75 -3.14
C ILE A 50 -9.05 -30.22 -3.08
N LYS A 51 -9.52 -30.80 -4.18
CA LYS A 51 -10.79 -31.53 -4.23
C LYS A 51 -10.50 -33.00 -4.43
N PHE A 52 -10.78 -33.82 -3.42
CA PHE A 52 -10.68 -35.28 -3.54
C PHE A 52 -11.79 -35.80 -4.44
N LEU A 53 -11.42 -36.71 -5.33
CA LEU A 53 -12.28 -37.34 -6.33
C LEU A 53 -12.33 -38.85 -6.05
N LYS A 54 -13.28 -39.53 -6.72
CA LYS A 54 -13.35 -41.00 -6.72
C LYS A 54 -12.05 -41.62 -7.26
N ASN A 55 -11.84 -42.91 -6.94
CA ASN A 55 -10.71 -43.72 -7.42
C ASN A 55 -9.34 -43.14 -7.03
N ASN A 56 -9.22 -42.62 -5.81
CA ASN A 56 -7.98 -42.08 -5.26
C ASN A 56 -7.34 -40.99 -6.13
N LYS A 57 -8.17 -40.16 -6.79
CA LYS A 57 -7.74 -39.00 -7.58
C LYS A 57 -8.00 -37.71 -6.84
N ALA A 58 -7.21 -36.68 -7.10
CA ALA A 58 -7.43 -35.35 -6.57
C ALA A 58 -7.35 -34.32 -7.69
N LYS A 59 -8.18 -33.28 -7.63
CA LYS A 59 -7.97 -32.05 -8.40
C LYS A 59 -7.25 -31.06 -7.50
N VAL A 60 -6.03 -30.72 -7.87
CA VAL A 60 -5.18 -29.79 -7.13
C VAL A 60 -4.97 -28.54 -7.97
N LYS A 61 -5.18 -27.36 -7.38
CA LYS A 61 -4.89 -26.08 -8.03
C LYS A 61 -4.13 -25.15 -7.11
N ASP A 62 -3.22 -24.41 -7.69
CA ASP A 62 -2.67 -23.20 -7.09
C ASP A 62 -3.64 -22.05 -7.35
N THR A 63 -4.15 -21.47 -6.26
CA THR A 63 -5.17 -20.41 -6.26
C THR A 63 -4.65 -19.18 -5.53
N LEU A 64 -5.14 -18.00 -5.93
CA LEU A 64 -4.73 -16.73 -5.35
C LEU A 64 -5.41 -16.44 -4.02
N SER A 65 -6.58 -17.04 -3.76
CA SER A 65 -7.37 -16.80 -2.55
C SER A 65 -8.24 -18.00 -2.17
N LEU A 66 -8.61 -18.06 -0.89
CA LEU A 66 -9.56 -19.04 -0.38
C LEU A 66 -10.90 -18.90 -1.11
N GLY A 67 -11.40 -19.99 -1.68
CA GLY A 67 -12.69 -20.00 -2.39
C GLY A 67 -12.63 -19.63 -3.88
N ASP A 68 -11.46 -19.29 -4.42
CA ASP A 68 -11.33 -19.00 -5.85
C ASP A 68 -11.63 -20.23 -6.72
N SER A 69 -12.38 -20.00 -7.80
CA SER A 69 -12.65 -21.02 -8.81
C SER A 69 -11.54 -21.10 -9.87
N VAL A 70 -10.79 -20.01 -10.06
CA VAL A 70 -9.72 -19.85 -11.05
C VAL A 70 -8.38 -20.13 -10.39
N GLY A 71 -7.52 -20.88 -11.09
CA GLY A 71 -6.21 -21.29 -10.58
C GLY A 71 -5.50 -22.21 -11.58
N ILE A 72 -4.21 -22.42 -11.37
CA ILE A 72 -3.38 -23.29 -12.22
C ILE A 72 -3.51 -24.73 -11.73
N ASP A 73 -3.96 -25.64 -12.59
CA ASP A 73 -4.08 -27.07 -12.24
C ASP A 73 -2.69 -27.70 -12.05
N ARG A 74 -2.45 -28.35 -10.90
CA ARG A 74 -1.31 -29.25 -10.71
C ARG A 74 -1.66 -30.63 -11.26
N LYS A 75 -1.17 -30.93 -12.46
CA LYS A 75 -1.30 -32.25 -13.10
C LYS A 75 -0.16 -33.18 -12.66
N ASN A 76 -0.34 -34.47 -12.87
CA ASN A 76 0.77 -35.43 -12.80
C ASN A 76 1.58 -35.41 -14.10
N ASP A 77 2.62 -36.24 -14.17
CA ASP A 77 3.55 -36.30 -15.31
C ASP A 77 2.88 -36.72 -16.63
N ASN A 78 1.69 -37.34 -16.55
CA ASN A 78 0.86 -37.70 -17.70
C ASN A 78 -0.24 -36.65 -18.00
N ASN A 79 -0.04 -35.40 -17.56
CA ASN A 79 -0.97 -34.29 -17.72
C ASN A 79 -2.42 -34.57 -17.23
N SER A 80 -2.57 -35.46 -16.26
CA SER A 80 -3.84 -35.93 -15.71
C SER A 80 -4.01 -35.49 -14.26
N ASN A 81 -5.22 -35.62 -13.70
CA ASN A 81 -5.43 -35.34 -12.28
C ASN A 81 -4.56 -36.29 -11.42
N PRO A 82 -3.82 -35.77 -10.43
CA PRO A 82 -2.92 -36.57 -9.60
C PRO A 82 -3.68 -37.62 -8.79
N SER A 83 -2.98 -38.72 -8.47
CA SER A 83 -3.46 -39.67 -7.46
C SER A 83 -3.06 -39.24 -6.06
N TYR A 84 -3.82 -39.66 -5.06
CA TYR A 84 -3.46 -39.51 -3.66
C TYR A 84 -3.37 -40.86 -2.95
N THR A 85 -2.52 -40.93 -1.94
CA THR A 85 -2.38 -42.07 -1.05
C THR A 85 -2.45 -41.60 0.39
N LEU A 86 -2.91 -42.51 1.25
CA LEU A 86 -3.00 -42.32 2.70
C LEU A 86 -2.01 -43.25 3.37
N ASP A 87 -1.34 -42.79 4.41
CA ASP A 87 -0.55 -43.67 5.25
C ASP A 87 -1.41 -44.66 6.06
N ARG A 88 -0.72 -45.56 6.77
CA ARG A 88 -1.35 -46.67 7.49
C ARG A 88 -2.19 -46.18 8.66
N ASP A 89 -1.69 -45.22 9.43
CA ASP A 89 -2.37 -44.55 10.54
C ASP A 89 -3.40 -43.51 10.09
N GLY A 90 -3.44 -43.19 8.80
CA GLY A 90 -4.45 -42.30 8.24
C GLY A 90 -4.32 -40.88 8.77
N LYS A 91 -3.09 -40.40 8.90
CA LYS A 91 -2.72 -39.03 9.30
C LYS A 91 -1.99 -38.28 8.20
N THR A 92 -1.27 -38.96 7.32
CA THR A 92 -0.53 -38.34 6.22
C THR A 92 -1.24 -38.58 4.90
N ILE A 93 -1.38 -37.51 4.13
CA ILE A 93 -1.92 -37.51 2.78
C ILE A 93 -0.78 -37.14 1.83
N THR A 94 -0.54 -37.98 0.83
CA THR A 94 0.44 -37.76 -0.23
C THR A 94 -0.29 -37.63 -1.55
N ILE A 95 -0.10 -36.53 -2.27
CA ILE A 95 -0.68 -36.29 -3.59
C ILE A 95 0.46 -36.20 -4.62
N ASN A 96 0.44 -37.10 -5.60
CA ASN A 96 1.47 -37.25 -6.62
C ASN A 96 1.17 -36.37 -7.85
N SER A 97 1.28 -35.06 -7.68
CA SER A 97 1.35 -34.09 -8.78
C SER A 97 2.80 -33.85 -9.21
N SER A 98 3.00 -33.13 -10.31
CA SER A 98 4.32 -32.70 -10.82
C SER A 98 5.22 -32.12 -9.72
N ASN A 99 4.63 -31.37 -8.79
CA ASN A 99 5.22 -31.06 -7.49
C ASN A 99 4.43 -31.81 -6.40
N GLN A 100 5.05 -32.82 -5.77
CA GLN A 100 4.39 -33.65 -4.77
C GLN A 100 3.89 -32.81 -3.58
N VAL A 101 2.67 -33.10 -3.12
CA VAL A 101 2.07 -32.45 -1.95
C VAL A 101 1.93 -33.49 -0.84
N VAL A 102 2.74 -33.38 0.21
CA VAL A 102 2.74 -34.31 1.35
C VAL A 102 2.48 -33.53 2.62
N PHE A 103 1.39 -33.85 3.33
CA PHE A 103 1.07 -33.19 4.59
C PHE A 103 0.47 -34.15 5.62
N LYS A 104 0.74 -33.86 6.90
CA LYS A 104 0.26 -34.63 8.04
C LYS A 104 -0.79 -33.87 8.82
N LEU A 105 -1.96 -34.46 9.05
CA LEU A 105 -3.02 -33.93 9.91
C LEU A 105 -2.56 -33.89 11.37
N LEU A 106 -2.74 -32.73 11.99
CA LEU A 106 -2.47 -32.47 13.41
C LEU A 106 -3.82 -32.23 14.12
N LYS A 107 -3.90 -31.22 14.98
CA LYS A 107 -5.13 -30.91 15.73
C LYS A 107 -6.20 -30.25 14.84
N PRO A 108 -7.50 -30.54 15.05
CA PRO A 108 -8.59 -29.86 14.35
C PRO A 108 -8.69 -28.38 14.77
N TYR A 109 -9.29 -27.55 13.91
CA TYR A 109 -9.60 -26.15 14.19
C TYR A 109 -10.93 -25.71 13.58
N LYS A 110 -11.49 -24.64 14.15
CA LYS A 110 -12.63 -23.89 13.62
C LYS A 110 -12.42 -22.41 13.92
N GLU A 111 -12.40 -21.57 12.90
CA GLU A 111 -12.13 -20.14 13.06
C GLU A 111 -12.66 -19.32 11.88
N ASN A 112 -12.66 -17.99 12.00
CA ASN A 112 -12.89 -17.08 10.87
C ASN A 112 -11.54 -16.66 10.27
N VAL A 113 -11.37 -16.87 8.96
CA VAL A 113 -10.19 -16.50 8.17
C VAL A 113 -10.67 -15.63 7.01
N TYR A 114 -10.29 -14.34 7.01
CA TYR A 114 -10.65 -13.39 5.94
C TYR A 114 -12.16 -13.42 5.57
N GLY A 115 -13.05 -13.35 6.57
CA GLY A 115 -14.51 -13.35 6.37
C GLY A 115 -15.11 -14.71 5.97
N ARG A 116 -14.32 -15.78 6.06
CA ARG A 116 -14.73 -17.16 5.76
C ARG A 116 -14.62 -18.01 7.01
N HIS A 117 -15.71 -18.68 7.36
CA HIS A 117 -15.75 -19.60 8.49
C HIS A 117 -15.11 -20.92 8.06
N MET A 118 -13.90 -21.18 8.53
CA MET A 118 -13.12 -22.36 8.18
C MET A 118 -13.28 -23.46 9.23
N LYS A 119 -13.34 -24.71 8.79
CA LYS A 119 -13.19 -25.90 9.64
C LYS A 119 -12.20 -26.85 9.01
N GLY A 120 -11.30 -27.41 9.79
CA GLY A 120 -10.27 -28.31 9.28
C GLY A 120 -9.26 -28.73 10.33
N TYR A 121 -8.01 -28.90 9.92
CA TYR A 121 -6.88 -29.35 10.73
C TYR A 121 -5.69 -28.40 10.55
N TYR A 122 -4.91 -28.20 11.61
CA TYR A 122 -3.52 -27.81 11.42
C TYR A 122 -2.80 -28.97 10.75
N VAL A 123 -1.85 -28.70 9.86
CA VAL A 123 -1.10 -29.72 9.15
C VAL A 123 0.39 -29.41 9.13
N GLN A 124 1.23 -30.42 9.14
CA GLN A 124 2.65 -30.24 8.83
C GLN A 124 2.84 -30.40 7.32
N TYR A 125 3.29 -29.34 6.63
CA TYR A 125 3.57 -29.31 5.19
C TYR A 125 4.93 -28.66 4.95
N GLN A 126 5.83 -29.33 4.21
CA GLN A 126 7.20 -28.85 3.94
C GLN A 126 7.97 -28.43 5.21
N GLY A 127 7.85 -29.22 6.28
CA GLY A 127 8.53 -28.96 7.56
C GLY A 127 7.94 -27.82 8.40
N GLN A 128 6.84 -27.20 7.96
CA GLN A 128 6.20 -26.07 8.63
C GLN A 128 4.74 -26.36 8.98
N THR A 129 4.17 -25.63 9.93
CA THR A 129 2.75 -25.77 10.28
C THR A 129 1.89 -24.89 9.39
N TYR A 130 0.94 -25.50 8.70
CA TYR A 130 -0.08 -24.88 7.85
C TYR A 130 -1.47 -25.17 8.41
N LYS A 131 -2.48 -24.56 7.82
CA LYS A 131 -3.89 -24.90 8.00
C LYS A 131 -4.41 -25.60 6.76
N PHE A 132 -5.21 -26.63 6.99
CA PHE A 132 -5.90 -27.38 5.96
C PHE A 132 -7.37 -27.46 6.30
N GLY A 133 -8.21 -26.71 5.58
CA GLY A 133 -9.63 -26.61 5.91
C GLY A 133 -10.50 -26.30 4.72
N TYR A 134 -11.81 -26.39 4.93
CA TYR A 134 -12.82 -26.01 3.95
C TYR A 134 -13.70 -24.89 4.50
N ILE A 135 -14.30 -24.14 3.58
CA ILE A 135 -15.22 -23.05 3.90
C ILE A 135 -16.57 -23.67 4.32
N THR A 136 -16.97 -23.46 5.57
CA THR A 136 -18.28 -23.90 6.10
C THR A 136 -19.39 -22.91 5.81
N LYS A 137 -19.05 -21.61 5.84
CA LYS A 137 -19.93 -20.49 5.57
C LYS A 137 -19.05 -19.31 5.14
N THR A 138 -19.51 -18.58 4.16
CA THR A 138 -18.98 -17.24 3.86
C THR A 138 -19.90 -16.25 4.53
N ASP A 139 -19.37 -15.27 5.25
CA ASP A 139 -20.21 -14.16 5.68
C ASP A 139 -20.83 -13.53 4.43
N LYS A 140 -22.13 -13.18 4.50
CA LYS A 140 -22.78 -12.50 3.38
C LYS A 140 -21.89 -11.30 3.05
N LYS A 141 -21.49 -11.16 1.78
CA LYS A 141 -20.92 -9.90 1.28
C LYS A 141 -21.97 -8.85 1.63
N VAL A 142 -21.76 -8.13 2.73
CA VAL A 142 -22.47 -6.89 2.99
C VAL A 142 -22.20 -6.10 1.74
N ALA A 143 -23.27 -5.72 1.02
CA ALA A 143 -23.14 -4.91 -0.19
C ALA A 143 -22.07 -3.88 0.11
N THR A 144 -20.96 -3.94 -0.62
CA THR A 144 -19.80 -3.11 -0.39
C THR A 144 -20.28 -1.69 -0.60
N ASN A 145 -20.70 -1.05 0.49
CA ASN A 145 -20.69 0.39 0.57
C ASN A 145 -19.24 0.73 0.28
N LYS A 146 -18.98 1.19 -0.96
CA LYS A 146 -17.69 1.69 -1.44
C LYS A 146 -16.90 2.21 -0.24
N SER A 147 -15.79 1.55 0.12
CA SER A 147 -14.71 2.04 0.98
C SER A 147 -15.04 3.41 1.60
N LYS A 148 -15.91 3.45 2.63
CA LYS A 148 -16.24 4.72 3.27
C LYS A 148 -15.10 5.02 4.22
N SER A 149 -14.09 5.69 3.68
CA SER A 149 -13.00 6.25 4.46
C SER A 149 -13.59 7.11 5.56
N GLN A 150 -13.34 6.73 6.81
CA GLN A 150 -13.84 7.40 8.00
C GLN A 150 -12.82 8.43 8.46
N ASN A 151 -13.28 9.66 8.68
CA ASN A 151 -12.44 10.66 9.33
C ASN A 151 -12.20 10.23 10.78
N ILE A 152 -10.94 10.30 11.21
CA ILE A 152 -10.53 9.96 12.57
C ILE A 152 -9.63 11.06 13.13
N ALA A 153 -9.54 11.14 14.46
CA ALA A 153 -8.55 12.00 15.10
C ALA A 153 -7.14 11.42 14.89
N TYR A 154 -6.15 12.29 14.67
CA TYR A 154 -4.76 11.86 14.44
C TYR A 154 -4.23 10.95 15.58
N LYS A 155 -4.56 11.28 16.84
CA LYS A 155 -4.14 10.51 18.03
C LYS A 155 -4.63 9.07 18.00
N SER A 156 -5.81 8.86 17.42
CA SER A 156 -6.45 7.54 17.37
C SER A 156 -5.86 6.66 16.26
N MET A 157 -5.29 7.23 15.20
CA MET A 157 -4.81 6.47 14.04
C MET A 157 -3.80 5.38 14.40
N SER A 158 -2.87 5.69 15.32
CA SER A 158 -1.85 4.72 15.74
C SER A 158 -2.43 3.47 16.43
N ASN A 159 -3.63 3.55 17.00
CA ASN A 159 -4.31 2.43 17.66
C ASN A 159 -4.87 1.41 16.65
N HIS A 160 -4.98 1.80 15.37
CA HIS A 160 -5.49 0.95 14.31
C HIS A 160 -4.38 0.21 13.55
N ILE A 161 -3.11 0.51 13.82
CA ILE A 161 -1.97 -0.17 13.20
C ILE A 161 -1.94 -1.63 13.68
N VAL A 162 -1.92 -2.56 12.74
CA VAL A 162 -1.76 -3.99 13.00
C VAL A 162 -0.33 -4.25 13.45
N ASN A 163 -0.16 -4.94 14.58
CA ASN A 163 1.15 -5.35 15.07
C ASN A 163 1.77 -6.44 14.19
N VAL A 164 2.73 -6.07 13.35
CA VAL A 164 3.40 -6.98 12.41
C VAL A 164 4.31 -8.01 13.09
N ASN A 165 4.68 -7.81 14.35
CA ASN A 165 5.50 -8.77 15.09
C ASN A 165 4.67 -9.93 15.64
N SER A 166 3.35 -9.76 15.79
CA SER A 166 2.46 -10.83 16.24
C SER A 166 2.44 -11.94 15.20
N ASP A 167 2.80 -13.17 15.59
CA ASP A 167 2.77 -14.34 14.72
C ASP A 167 3.74 -14.29 13.52
N ALA A 168 4.76 -13.42 13.57
CA ALA A 168 5.81 -13.36 12.56
C ALA A 168 6.67 -14.63 12.63
N THR A 169 6.92 -15.25 11.48
CA THR A 169 7.81 -16.40 11.38
C THR A 169 9.19 -15.92 10.93
N PRO A 170 10.29 -16.34 11.61
CA PRO A 170 11.63 -15.96 11.21
C PRO A 170 11.91 -16.20 9.72
N LEU A 171 12.66 -15.28 9.13
CA LEU A 171 13.04 -15.35 7.73
C LEU A 171 13.91 -16.59 7.50
N LYS A 172 13.52 -17.44 6.53
CA LYS A 172 14.26 -18.67 6.23
C LYS A 172 15.61 -18.42 5.55
N ASP A 173 15.68 -17.40 4.72
CA ASP A 173 16.90 -17.01 4.00
C ASP A 173 17.41 -15.68 4.54
N SER A 174 18.40 -15.74 5.43
CA SER A 174 18.99 -14.55 6.06
C SER A 174 19.68 -13.62 5.08
N ASN A 175 20.05 -14.08 3.89
CA ASN A 175 20.71 -13.23 2.87
C ASN A 175 19.75 -12.21 2.25
N LEU A 176 18.44 -12.39 2.45
CA LEU A 176 17.40 -11.47 2.03
C LEU A 176 16.99 -10.49 3.14
N ALA A 177 17.59 -10.58 4.33
CA ALA A 177 17.44 -9.58 5.38
C ALA A 177 18.38 -8.40 5.12
N GLY A 178 17.93 -7.19 5.43
CA GLY A 178 18.70 -5.97 5.25
C GLY A 178 17.83 -4.76 4.93
N ASN A 179 18.49 -3.64 4.68
CA ASN A 179 17.87 -2.42 4.18
C ASN A 179 18.31 -2.23 2.73
N PHE A 180 17.36 -1.86 1.87
CA PHE A 180 17.58 -1.75 0.44
C PHE A 180 16.93 -0.49 -0.09
N ASN A 181 17.65 0.28 -0.90
CA ASN A 181 17.04 1.29 -1.76
C ASN A 181 16.61 0.64 -3.08
N PHE A 182 15.58 1.18 -3.70
CA PHE A 182 15.18 0.84 -5.05
C PHE A 182 14.51 2.03 -5.73
N SER A 183 14.41 1.99 -7.04
CA SER A 183 13.62 2.96 -7.80
C SER A 183 12.69 2.21 -8.74
N THR A 184 11.48 2.74 -8.91
CA THR A 184 10.45 2.14 -9.74
C THR A 184 9.56 3.22 -10.37
N ILE A 185 8.58 2.80 -11.17
CA ILE A 185 7.53 3.67 -11.70
C ILE A 185 6.16 3.11 -11.29
N ILE A 186 5.33 3.96 -10.71
CA ILE A 186 3.94 3.66 -10.32
C ILE A 186 3.03 4.65 -11.06
N ASN A 187 2.17 4.19 -11.97
CA ASN A 187 1.25 5.07 -12.71
C ASN A 187 1.94 6.30 -13.34
N TYR A 188 3.05 6.09 -14.07
CA TYR A 188 3.90 7.14 -14.67
C TYR A 188 4.64 8.07 -13.69
N ARG A 189 4.62 7.75 -12.38
CA ARG A 189 5.34 8.49 -11.35
C ARG A 189 6.65 7.78 -11.04
N ARG A 190 7.76 8.46 -11.27
CA ARG A 190 9.05 7.99 -10.75
C ARG A 190 8.94 7.95 -9.23
N THR A 191 9.38 6.85 -8.64
CA THR A 191 9.18 6.56 -7.23
C THR A 191 10.49 6.01 -6.67
N ASP A 192 10.95 6.61 -5.59
CA ASP A 192 12.13 6.16 -4.85
C ASP A 192 11.66 5.44 -3.59
N GLY A 193 12.21 4.25 -3.38
CA GLY A 193 11.80 3.34 -2.33
C GLY A 193 12.94 2.94 -1.42
N ASN A 194 12.61 2.69 -0.16
CA ASN A 194 13.47 2.00 0.80
C ASN A 194 12.69 0.82 1.39
N LEU A 195 13.27 -0.37 1.36
CA LEU A 195 12.71 -1.61 1.87
C LEU A 195 13.64 -2.17 2.96
N THR A 196 13.11 -2.39 4.14
CA THR A 196 13.75 -3.14 5.22
C THR A 196 13.08 -4.50 5.35
N VAL A 197 13.89 -5.56 5.37
CA VAL A 197 13.46 -6.93 5.69
C VAL A 197 14.22 -7.39 6.91
N ASN A 198 13.49 -7.75 7.97
CA ASN A 198 14.07 -8.15 9.24
C ASN A 198 14.18 -9.68 9.35
N THR A 199 15.18 -10.13 10.11
CA THR A 199 15.41 -11.56 10.38
C THR A 199 14.24 -12.24 11.11
N ASN A 200 13.46 -11.47 11.88
CA ASN A 200 12.26 -11.97 12.54
C ASN A 200 11.06 -12.20 11.59
N GLY A 201 11.22 -11.93 10.28
CA GLY A 201 10.19 -12.13 9.28
C GLY A 201 9.19 -10.99 9.13
N THR A 202 9.56 -9.78 9.54
CA THR A 202 8.81 -8.56 9.28
C THR A 202 9.47 -7.73 8.19
N TYR A 203 8.71 -6.84 7.56
CA TYR A 203 9.27 -5.87 6.63
C TYR A 203 8.58 -4.51 6.75
N GLN A 204 9.27 -3.48 6.27
CA GLN A 204 8.69 -2.17 6.00
C GLN A 204 9.23 -1.62 4.68
N MET A 205 8.35 -1.06 3.87
CA MET A 205 8.67 -0.43 2.59
C MET A 205 8.11 0.98 2.57
N THR A 206 8.99 1.97 2.44
CA THR A 206 8.63 3.39 2.28
C THR A 206 8.88 3.79 0.84
N MET A 207 7.93 4.46 0.21
CA MET A 207 8.02 4.94 -1.17
C MET A 207 7.63 6.41 -1.25
N THR A 208 8.47 7.22 -1.86
CA THR A 208 8.21 8.63 -2.17
C THR A 208 7.83 8.72 -3.64
N GLU A 209 6.57 9.03 -3.90
CA GLU A 209 6.02 9.20 -5.25
C GLU A 209 6.17 10.66 -5.69
N HIS A 210 6.83 10.86 -6.82
CA HIS A 210 6.94 12.17 -7.47
C HIS A 210 5.78 12.41 -8.44
N ALA A 211 5.57 13.64 -8.87
CA ALA A 211 4.56 13.96 -9.87
C ALA A 211 4.86 13.21 -11.19
N ALA A 212 3.80 12.78 -11.87
CA ALA A 212 3.93 12.07 -13.14
C ALA A 212 4.66 12.94 -14.17
N GLN A 213 5.52 12.32 -14.97
CA GLN A 213 6.26 13.00 -16.02
C GLN A 213 6.35 12.15 -17.30
N PRO A 214 6.47 12.77 -18.48
CA PRO A 214 6.74 12.06 -19.72
C PRO A 214 8.01 11.22 -19.63
N SER A 215 8.03 10.07 -20.30
CA SER A 215 9.22 9.20 -20.36
C SER A 215 10.40 9.85 -21.09
N THR A 216 10.15 10.89 -21.88
CA THR A 216 11.17 11.69 -22.57
C THR A 216 11.97 12.58 -21.62
N GLU A 217 11.45 12.89 -20.43
CA GLU A 217 12.16 13.70 -19.44
C GLU A 217 13.31 12.91 -18.83
N THR A 218 14.52 13.46 -18.89
CA THR A 218 15.71 12.83 -18.32
C THR A 218 15.85 13.14 -16.83
N THR A 219 15.36 14.31 -16.40
CA THR A 219 15.43 14.76 -15.00
C THR A 219 14.19 14.30 -14.23
N ASP A 220 14.38 13.92 -12.97
CA ASP A 220 13.28 13.56 -12.09
C ASP A 220 12.51 14.82 -11.66
N SER A 221 11.19 14.75 -11.70
CA SER A 221 10.31 15.73 -11.10
C SER A 221 10.66 15.84 -9.63
N LYS A 222 10.98 17.06 -9.20
CA LYS A 222 11.23 17.33 -7.78
C LYS A 222 9.95 17.33 -6.96
N VAL A 223 8.78 17.38 -7.61
CA VAL A 223 7.49 17.56 -6.95
C VAL A 223 7.03 16.25 -6.31
N VAL A 224 6.94 16.23 -4.98
CA VAL A 224 6.47 15.07 -4.21
C VAL A 224 4.94 15.11 -4.06
N ILE A 225 4.24 14.06 -4.49
CA ILE A 225 2.77 14.00 -4.37
C ILE A 225 2.32 13.17 -3.17
N ALA A 226 3.09 12.15 -2.81
CA ALA A 226 2.77 11.26 -1.71
C ALA A 226 4.00 10.55 -1.16
N THR A 227 3.97 10.24 0.13
CA THR A 227 4.81 9.22 0.75
C THR A 227 3.91 8.08 1.19
N THR A 228 4.24 6.85 0.81
CA THR A 228 3.53 5.65 1.27
C THR A 228 4.44 4.79 2.11
N VAL A 229 3.89 4.20 3.17
CA VAL A 229 4.60 3.31 4.08
C VAL A 229 3.79 2.04 4.24
N GLU A 230 4.33 0.95 3.70
CA GLU A 230 3.77 -0.39 3.78
C GLU A 230 4.55 -1.17 4.85
N SER A 231 3.87 -1.81 5.80
CA SER A 231 4.52 -2.74 6.74
C SER A 231 3.74 -4.03 6.87
N GLY A 232 4.47 -5.11 7.12
CA GLY A 232 3.85 -6.42 7.19
C GLY A 232 4.82 -7.53 7.56
N GLN A 233 4.46 -8.72 7.16
CA GLN A 233 5.18 -9.96 7.43
C GLN A 233 5.66 -10.56 6.12
N VAL A 234 6.68 -11.40 6.19
CA VAL A 234 7.24 -12.06 5.01
C VAL A 234 6.86 -13.53 4.99
N GLN A 235 6.70 -14.08 3.79
CA GLN A 235 6.40 -15.49 3.59
C GLN A 235 7.40 -16.12 2.62
N SER A 236 8.24 -17.04 3.12
CA SER A 236 9.24 -17.73 2.30
C SER A 236 8.64 -18.94 1.59
N MET A 237 8.63 -18.94 0.25
CA MET A 237 8.11 -20.01 -0.59
C MET A 237 8.98 -20.19 -1.84
N TYR A 238 9.40 -21.44 -2.12
CA TYR A 238 10.12 -21.80 -3.35
C TYR A 238 11.38 -20.95 -3.63
N GLY A 239 12.17 -20.65 -2.60
CA GLY A 239 13.37 -19.79 -2.73
C GLY A 239 13.08 -18.28 -2.89
N LYS A 240 11.82 -17.87 -2.71
CA LYS A 240 11.35 -16.49 -2.82
C LYS A 240 10.78 -16.01 -1.50
N VAL A 241 10.82 -14.70 -1.27
CA VAL A 241 10.25 -14.08 -0.07
C VAL A 241 9.15 -13.12 -0.49
N TYR A 242 7.92 -13.44 -0.14
CA TYR A 242 6.75 -12.62 -0.46
C TYR A 242 6.49 -11.62 0.64
N LEU A 243 6.21 -10.37 0.26
CA LEU A 243 5.86 -9.29 1.16
C LEU A 243 4.35 -9.30 1.36
N ILE A 244 3.90 -9.56 2.58
CA ILE A 244 2.48 -9.69 2.93
C ILE A 244 2.06 -8.48 3.77
N PRO A 245 1.42 -7.46 3.15
CA PRO A 245 1.13 -6.21 3.83
C PRO A 245 0.05 -6.38 4.89
N LYS A 246 0.30 -5.76 6.05
CA LYS A 246 -0.65 -5.65 7.18
C LYS A 246 -1.11 -4.21 7.40
N ASN A 247 -0.27 -3.25 7.07
CA ASN A 247 -0.56 -1.83 7.14
C ASN A 247 -0.10 -1.14 5.86
N PHE A 248 -0.87 -0.18 5.39
CA PHE A 248 -0.50 0.72 4.31
C PHE A 248 -0.92 2.15 4.68
N LEU A 249 0.06 2.99 5.00
CA LEU A 249 -0.11 4.40 5.31
C LEU A 249 0.19 5.22 4.06
N SER A 250 -0.67 6.19 3.71
CA SER A 250 -0.42 7.15 2.64
C SER A 250 -0.51 8.56 3.21
N ILE A 251 0.57 9.33 3.02
CA ILE A 251 0.66 10.76 3.33
C ILE A 251 0.65 11.49 1.99
N SER A 252 -0.43 12.19 1.67
CA SER A 252 -0.53 12.98 0.45
C SER A 252 -0.17 14.44 0.72
N TYR A 253 0.44 15.09 -0.26
CA TYR A 253 0.84 16.50 -0.19
C TYR A 253 0.07 17.35 -1.21
N TYR A 254 -0.04 18.64 -0.97
CA TYR A 254 -0.35 19.59 -2.04
C TYR A 254 0.89 19.71 -2.93
N PHE A 255 0.71 19.55 -4.23
CA PHE A 255 1.81 19.45 -5.19
C PHE A 255 1.82 20.60 -6.21
N HIS A 256 0.70 21.29 -6.40
CA HIS A 256 0.65 22.52 -7.20
C HIS A 256 1.34 23.67 -6.46
N GLY A 257 2.24 24.39 -7.13
CA GLY A 257 3.00 25.49 -6.51
C GLY A 257 3.80 25.06 -5.27
N GLN A 258 4.22 23.79 -5.21
CA GLN A 258 4.85 23.20 -4.03
C GLN A 258 6.22 23.82 -3.72
N ASN A 259 6.45 24.12 -2.44
CA ASN A 259 7.75 24.47 -1.89
C ASN A 259 8.48 23.18 -1.48
N GLN A 260 9.55 22.82 -2.20
CA GLN A 260 10.26 21.55 -1.98
C GLN A 260 10.96 21.47 -0.63
N ASP A 261 11.39 22.61 -0.09
CA ASP A 261 12.04 22.67 1.22
C ASP A 261 11.00 22.61 2.35
N ARG A 262 9.72 22.85 2.02
CA ARG A 262 8.65 22.97 3.01
C ARG A 262 7.30 22.46 2.49
N LEU A 263 7.21 21.17 2.18
CA LEU A 263 6.01 20.52 1.63
C LEU A 263 4.76 20.78 2.50
N LEU A 264 3.56 20.85 1.94
CA LEU A 264 2.34 20.98 2.75
C LEU A 264 1.53 19.67 2.76
N PRO A 265 1.44 18.96 3.90
CA PRO A 265 0.61 17.76 4.01
C PRO A 265 -0.88 18.07 3.80
N LYS A 266 -1.54 17.24 3.01
CA LYS A 266 -2.97 17.33 2.67
C LYS A 266 -3.80 16.31 3.44
N SER A 267 -3.36 15.06 3.47
CA SER A 267 -4.09 13.97 4.11
C SER A 267 -3.19 12.83 4.52
N VAL A 268 -3.60 12.10 5.55
CA VAL A 268 -3.03 10.83 5.99
C VAL A 268 -4.15 9.78 5.96
N ASN A 269 -3.92 8.68 5.26
CA ASN A 269 -4.85 7.55 5.15
C ASN A 269 -4.18 6.26 5.60
N LEU A 270 -4.85 5.49 6.44
CA LEU A 270 -4.42 4.15 6.84
C LEU A 270 -5.39 3.10 6.30
N LYS A 271 -4.84 2.08 5.64
CA LYS A 271 -5.52 0.83 5.26
C LYS A 271 -4.84 -0.32 6.00
N VAL A 272 -5.63 -1.28 6.47
CA VAL A 272 -5.09 -2.43 7.20
C VAL A 272 -5.60 -3.76 6.65
N ASN A 273 -4.83 -4.80 6.93
CA ASN A 273 -5.21 -6.18 6.68
C ASN A 273 -5.20 -6.94 8.01
N SER A 274 -6.39 -7.17 8.57
CA SER A 274 -6.54 -7.87 9.86
C SER A 274 -7.70 -8.85 9.85
N LYS A 275 -7.72 -9.77 10.82
CA LYS A 275 -8.85 -10.70 11.01
C LYS A 275 -10.17 -9.97 11.28
N ALA A 276 -10.12 -8.79 11.90
CA ALA A 276 -11.30 -8.05 12.33
C ALA A 276 -11.97 -7.27 11.19
N VAL A 277 -11.18 -6.67 10.29
CA VAL A 277 -11.70 -5.80 9.22
C VAL A 277 -11.48 -6.34 7.80
N GLY A 278 -10.80 -7.49 7.66
CA GLY A 278 -10.42 -8.06 6.37
C GLY A 278 -9.22 -7.36 5.73
N ASN A 279 -8.93 -7.70 4.48
CA ASN A 279 -7.88 -7.05 3.70
C ASN A 279 -8.42 -5.79 2.99
N GLN A 280 -7.97 -4.62 3.41
CA GLN A 280 -8.29 -3.34 2.78
C GLN A 280 -7.18 -2.83 1.85
N ILE A 281 -6.07 -3.57 1.77
CA ILE A 281 -4.87 -3.21 1.02
C ILE A 281 -4.97 -3.87 -0.35
N ASP A 282 -5.30 -3.05 -1.35
CA ASP A 282 -5.36 -3.45 -2.75
C ASP A 282 -3.98 -3.24 -3.40
N ARG A 283 -3.16 -4.29 -3.33
CA ARG A 283 -1.77 -4.30 -3.82
C ARG A 283 -1.51 -5.63 -4.51
N ALA A 284 -0.81 -5.57 -5.64
CA ALA A 284 -0.35 -6.79 -6.30
C ALA A 284 0.64 -7.55 -5.41
N LYS A 285 0.68 -8.86 -5.63
CA LYS A 285 1.60 -9.76 -4.94
C LYS A 285 3.04 -9.31 -5.18
N THR A 286 3.71 -8.92 -4.11
CA THR A 286 5.07 -8.40 -4.14
C THR A 286 6.03 -9.43 -3.58
N ARG A 287 7.19 -9.61 -4.21
CA ARG A 287 8.22 -10.56 -3.77
C ARG A 287 9.63 -10.04 -3.98
N ILE A 288 10.54 -10.57 -3.19
CA ILE A 288 11.98 -10.46 -3.39
C ILE A 288 12.60 -11.82 -3.66
N GLU A 289 13.60 -11.84 -4.54
CA GLU A 289 14.39 -13.03 -4.86
C GLU A 289 15.83 -12.62 -5.19
N ASN A 290 16.77 -13.52 -4.90
CA ASN A 290 18.16 -13.39 -5.32
C ASN A 290 18.30 -14.02 -6.71
N ASP A 291 18.94 -13.31 -7.63
CA ASP A 291 19.27 -13.76 -8.98
C ASP A 291 20.71 -13.35 -9.29
N ASN A 292 21.59 -14.34 -9.45
CA ASN A 292 23.02 -14.18 -9.73
C ASN A 292 23.75 -13.20 -8.78
N GLY A 293 23.44 -13.25 -7.48
CA GLY A 293 24.08 -12.41 -6.46
C GLY A 293 23.51 -10.99 -6.33
N GLN A 294 22.51 -10.63 -7.15
CA GLN A 294 21.74 -9.40 -7.01
C GLN A 294 20.34 -9.71 -6.44
N VAL A 295 19.78 -8.80 -5.66
CA VAL A 295 18.44 -8.96 -5.08
C VAL A 295 17.46 -8.07 -5.83
N TYR A 296 16.28 -8.60 -6.13
CA TYR A 296 15.29 -7.92 -6.96
C TYR A 296 13.91 -7.91 -6.33
N LEU A 297 13.16 -6.82 -6.53
CA LEU A 297 11.78 -6.63 -6.13
C LEU A 297 10.85 -6.73 -7.33
N PHE A 298 9.89 -7.65 -7.26
CA PHE A 298 8.91 -7.91 -8.31
C PHE A 298 7.50 -7.63 -7.80
N SER A 299 6.74 -6.86 -8.57
CA SER A 299 5.31 -6.62 -8.38
C SER A 299 4.71 -6.15 -9.70
N SER A 300 3.47 -6.55 -10.02
CA SER A 300 2.79 -6.02 -11.21
C SER A 300 2.33 -4.57 -11.04
N ASP A 301 2.32 -4.04 -9.82
CA ASP A 301 2.07 -2.62 -9.55
C ASP A 301 3.29 -1.73 -9.91
N PHE A 302 4.44 -2.36 -10.16
CA PHE A 302 5.73 -1.69 -10.33
C PHE A 302 6.24 -1.88 -11.76
N THR A 303 6.55 -0.77 -12.42
CA THR A 303 7.29 -0.79 -13.68
C THR A 303 8.78 -0.61 -13.40
N VAL A 304 9.60 -1.48 -13.99
CA VAL A 304 11.06 -1.50 -13.75
C VAL A 304 11.71 -0.22 -14.25
N ARG A 305 12.39 0.50 -13.35
CA ARG A 305 13.32 1.58 -13.71
C ARG A 305 14.72 1.00 -13.73
N LYS A 306 15.15 0.52 -14.90
CA LYS A 306 16.43 -0.20 -15.05
C LYS A 306 17.60 0.67 -14.55
N GLN A 307 18.41 0.09 -13.66
CA GLN A 307 19.65 0.70 -13.18
C GLN A 307 20.85 0.20 -13.99
N GLU A 308 21.97 0.92 -13.90
CA GLU A 308 23.25 0.48 -14.45
C GLU A 308 23.67 -0.86 -13.80
N ASN A 309 24.29 -1.75 -14.58
CA ASN A 309 24.72 -3.08 -14.11
C ASN A 309 23.60 -4.03 -13.63
N GLN A 310 22.34 -3.68 -13.88
CA GLN A 310 21.20 -4.55 -13.61
C GLN A 310 21.14 -5.68 -14.65
N THR A 311 21.29 -6.93 -14.19
CA THR A 311 21.29 -8.13 -15.06
C THR A 311 19.87 -8.61 -15.40
N ASN A 312 18.96 -8.62 -14.42
CA ASN A 312 17.56 -9.01 -14.63
C ASN A 312 16.71 -7.78 -14.96
N THR A 313 16.14 -7.72 -16.16
CA THR A 313 15.34 -6.56 -16.63
C THR A 313 13.88 -6.57 -16.16
N SER A 314 13.43 -7.62 -15.49
CA SER A 314 12.02 -7.80 -15.07
C SER A 314 11.77 -7.47 -13.60
N GLY A 315 12.81 -7.22 -12.81
CA GLY A 315 12.71 -6.83 -11.40
C GLY A 315 13.34 -5.47 -11.13
N ASN A 316 12.89 -4.77 -10.09
CA ASN A 316 13.56 -3.56 -9.62
C ASN A 316 14.76 -3.97 -8.77
N LEU A 317 15.96 -3.50 -9.10
CA LEU A 317 17.16 -3.81 -8.36
C LEU A 317 17.08 -3.24 -6.93
N LEU A 318 17.34 -4.10 -5.94
CA LEU A 318 17.48 -3.72 -4.53
C LEU A 318 18.97 -3.50 -4.23
N THR A 319 19.35 -2.27 -3.90
CA THR A 319 20.72 -1.90 -3.54
C THR A 319 20.85 -1.71 -2.04
N THR A 320 21.85 -2.33 -1.40
CA THR A 320 22.05 -2.23 0.05
C THR A 320 22.12 -0.78 0.50
N SER A 321 21.45 -0.47 1.61
CA SER A 321 21.32 0.87 2.16
C SER A 321 21.63 0.87 3.65
N SER A 322 22.13 1.99 4.16
CA SER A 322 22.24 2.25 5.60
C SER A 322 21.09 3.12 6.13
N THR A 323 20.18 3.56 5.26
CA THR A 323 19.05 4.41 5.64
C THR A 323 18.09 3.64 6.55
N PRO A 324 17.88 4.09 7.80
CA PRO A 324 16.94 3.46 8.69
C PRO A 324 15.50 3.82 8.30
N GLN A 325 14.59 2.88 8.54
CA GLN A 325 13.15 3.13 8.45
C GLN A 325 12.63 3.87 9.69
N THR A 326 11.71 4.79 9.50
CA THR A 326 10.91 5.39 10.58
C THR A 326 9.69 4.53 10.84
N SER A 327 9.26 4.35 12.10
CA SER A 327 8.03 3.57 12.35
C SER A 327 6.78 4.31 11.85
N LEU A 328 5.74 3.59 11.41
CA LEU A 328 4.45 4.19 11.00
C LEU A 328 3.88 5.16 12.04
N LYS A 329 4.03 4.85 13.35
CA LYS A 329 3.58 5.72 14.44
C LYS A 329 4.37 7.03 14.48
N ASN A 330 5.67 6.96 14.24
CA ASN A 330 6.52 8.15 14.14
C ASN A 330 6.15 8.96 12.91
N ASP A 331 5.91 8.34 11.75
CA ASP A 331 5.51 9.04 10.53
C ASP A 331 4.23 9.83 10.70
N ILE A 332 3.20 9.23 11.31
CA ILE A 332 1.92 9.90 11.64
C ILE A 332 2.17 11.10 12.55
N THR A 333 2.97 10.92 13.60
CA THR A 333 3.26 11.95 14.62
C THR A 333 4.08 13.10 14.03
N GLN A 334 5.13 12.79 13.27
CA GLN A 334 5.99 13.75 12.60
C GLN A 334 5.21 14.56 11.58
N THR A 335 4.37 13.91 10.76
CA THR A 335 3.50 14.59 9.79
C THR A 335 2.56 15.58 10.47
N TYR A 336 1.92 15.18 11.58
CA TYR A 336 1.03 16.06 12.32
C TYR A 336 1.77 17.24 12.95
N ASN A 337 2.91 16.99 13.60
CA ASN A 337 3.72 18.05 14.23
C ASN A 337 4.25 19.03 13.19
N TYR A 338 4.69 18.52 12.05
CA TYR A 338 5.14 19.32 10.93
C TYR A 338 4.01 20.20 10.38
N TYR A 339 2.80 19.65 10.20
CA TYR A 339 1.61 20.42 9.85
C TYR A 339 1.26 21.50 10.89
N ARG A 340 1.35 21.19 12.19
CA ARG A 340 1.11 22.15 13.28
C ARG A 340 2.09 23.33 13.22
N ASN A 341 3.37 23.05 12.96
CA ASN A 341 4.40 24.09 12.78
C ASN A 341 4.10 24.95 11.56
N TYR A 342 3.67 24.33 10.45
CA TYR A 342 3.23 25.05 9.26
C TYR A 342 2.04 25.97 9.57
N LYS A 343 1.04 25.47 10.29
CA LYS A 343 -0.16 26.24 10.68
C LYS A 343 0.16 27.45 11.56
N ALA A 344 1.16 27.35 12.43
CA ALA A 344 1.58 28.46 13.26
C ALA A 344 2.29 29.56 12.45
N ASN A 345 3.13 29.17 11.48
CA ASN A 345 3.92 30.09 10.66
C ASN A 345 3.74 29.76 9.17
N PRO A 346 2.59 30.09 8.56
CA PRO A 346 2.21 29.57 7.25
C PRO A 346 3.01 30.15 6.11
N VAL A 347 3.57 31.36 6.26
CA VAL A 347 4.34 32.03 5.22
C VAL A 347 5.62 32.61 5.81
N SER A 348 6.75 32.18 5.25
CA SER A 348 8.08 32.74 5.55
C SER A 348 8.85 33.17 4.30
N SER A 349 8.36 32.81 3.11
CA SER A 349 8.97 33.07 1.80
C SER A 349 7.88 33.20 0.73
N ASN A 350 8.27 33.69 -0.46
CA ASN A 350 7.39 33.70 -1.65
C ASN A 350 6.93 32.28 -2.03
N ALA A 351 7.80 31.28 -1.86
CA ALA A 351 7.47 29.86 -2.09
C ALA A 351 6.37 29.36 -1.14
N ASP A 352 6.45 29.69 0.15
CA ASP A 352 5.42 29.34 1.12
C ASP A 352 4.08 30.02 0.81
N PHE A 353 4.14 31.29 0.42
CA PHE A 353 2.94 32.05 0.05
C PHE A 353 2.26 31.44 -1.18
N MET A 354 3.03 31.12 -2.22
CA MET A 354 2.54 30.44 -3.42
C MET A 354 1.92 29.08 -3.08
N GLN A 355 2.62 28.25 -2.29
CA GLN A 355 2.12 26.93 -1.89
C GLN A 355 0.82 27.03 -1.09
N LEU A 356 0.73 27.97 -0.15
CA LEU A 356 -0.50 28.21 0.61
C LEU A 356 -1.65 28.62 -0.31
N ALA A 357 -1.42 29.55 -1.23
CA ALA A 357 -2.41 30.00 -2.18
C ALA A 357 -2.85 28.85 -3.12
N ALA A 358 -1.91 28.04 -3.61
CA ALA A 358 -2.19 26.87 -4.42
C ALA A 358 -3.03 25.84 -3.66
N ALA A 359 -2.71 25.57 -2.39
CA ALA A 359 -3.49 24.67 -1.54
C ALA A 359 -4.90 25.19 -1.26
N ILE A 360 -5.08 26.50 -1.08
CA ILE A 360 -6.41 27.12 -0.97
C ILE A 360 -7.18 26.94 -2.28
N SER A 361 -6.54 27.22 -3.41
CA SER A 361 -7.12 27.09 -4.75
C SER A 361 -7.56 25.65 -5.05
N ASP A 362 -6.73 24.66 -4.71
CA ASP A 362 -7.04 23.23 -4.87
C ASP A 362 -8.29 22.78 -4.09
N ASN A 363 -8.63 23.49 -3.01
CA ASN A 363 -9.86 23.25 -2.22
C ASN A 363 -11.05 24.11 -2.66
N ASN A 364 -10.89 24.98 -3.65
CA ASN A 364 -11.90 25.93 -4.12
C ASN A 364 -11.99 25.95 -5.65
N ASP A 365 -12.12 24.77 -6.27
CA ASP A 365 -12.31 24.61 -7.73
C ASP A 365 -11.26 25.35 -8.59
N LYS A 366 -10.00 25.33 -8.14
CA LYS A 366 -8.87 25.99 -8.81
C LYS A 366 -9.03 27.52 -8.88
N LYS A 367 -9.63 28.13 -7.85
CA LYS A 367 -9.84 29.58 -7.75
C LYS A 367 -9.21 30.18 -6.50
N LEU A 368 -8.70 31.40 -6.66
CA LEU A 368 -8.39 32.31 -5.56
C LEU A 368 -9.43 33.42 -5.57
N GLY A 369 -10.40 33.32 -4.68
CA GLY A 369 -11.59 34.18 -4.68
C GLY A 369 -12.44 33.87 -5.90
N SER A 370 -12.69 34.86 -6.75
CA SER A 370 -13.42 34.68 -8.01
C SER A 370 -12.53 34.40 -9.23
N VAL A 371 -11.20 34.40 -9.07
CA VAL A 371 -10.24 34.29 -10.17
C VAL A 371 -9.75 32.86 -10.31
N ALA A 372 -9.94 32.25 -11.49
CA ALA A 372 -9.43 30.92 -11.78
C ALA A 372 -7.93 30.96 -12.12
N VAL A 373 -7.16 30.10 -11.46
CA VAL A 373 -5.69 30.07 -11.53
C VAL A 373 -5.19 28.71 -12.05
N ASN A 374 -4.04 28.71 -12.72
CA ASN A 374 -3.41 27.49 -13.21
C ASN A 374 -1.98 27.34 -12.67
N PHE A 375 -1.86 26.62 -11.55
CA PHE A 375 -0.57 26.26 -10.95
C PHE A 375 0.11 25.06 -11.63
N GLY A 376 -0.52 24.43 -12.62
CA GLY A 376 0.15 23.50 -13.54
C GLY A 376 0.77 24.19 -14.76
N GLY A 377 0.53 25.50 -14.92
CA GLY A 377 1.15 26.34 -15.95
C GLY A 377 2.45 26.97 -15.46
N LYS A 378 2.75 28.18 -15.96
CA LYS A 378 3.92 28.93 -15.50
C LYS A 378 3.61 29.64 -14.18
N PHE A 379 4.59 29.66 -13.28
CA PHE A 379 4.56 30.42 -12.04
C PHE A 379 5.96 30.91 -11.68
N GLY A 380 6.06 31.87 -10.76
CA GLY A 380 7.32 32.45 -10.33
C GLY A 380 7.25 32.99 -8.90
N ILE A 381 8.37 32.90 -8.19
CA ILE A 381 8.51 33.30 -6.79
C ILE A 381 9.71 34.22 -6.52
N ASP A 382 10.53 34.52 -7.54
CA ASP A 382 11.77 35.28 -7.40
C ASP A 382 11.57 36.81 -7.45
N GLN A 383 10.31 37.24 -7.45
CA GLN A 383 9.92 38.63 -7.64
C GLN A 383 10.12 39.45 -6.37
N VAL A 384 10.69 40.64 -6.54
CA VAL A 384 10.95 41.57 -5.44
C VAL A 384 9.72 42.47 -5.26
N PRO A 385 9.19 42.64 -4.04
CA PRO A 385 8.03 43.50 -3.81
C PRO A 385 8.13 44.92 -4.34
N SER A 386 9.34 45.50 -4.37
CA SER A 386 9.61 46.84 -4.90
C SER A 386 9.29 46.98 -6.39
N ASP A 387 9.42 45.89 -7.15
CA ASP A 387 9.19 45.90 -8.61
C ASP A 387 7.70 46.08 -8.95
N TYR A 388 6.82 45.88 -7.96
CA TYR A 388 5.36 45.96 -8.10
C TYR A 388 4.77 46.93 -7.08
N THR A 389 5.33 48.14 -7.02
CA THR A 389 4.81 49.22 -6.18
C THR A 389 3.47 49.70 -6.72
N GLY A 390 2.40 49.49 -5.96
CA GLY A 390 1.06 49.91 -6.35
C GLY A 390 0.80 51.38 -6.01
N VAL A 391 -0.13 52.00 -6.74
CA VAL A 391 -0.62 53.36 -6.51
C VAL A 391 -2.12 53.29 -6.23
N ASP A 392 -2.60 54.05 -5.23
CA ASP A 392 -4.01 54.12 -4.87
C ASP A 392 -4.80 55.11 -5.77
N VAL A 393 -6.09 55.26 -5.47
CA VAL A 393 -7.01 56.12 -6.24
C VAL A 393 -6.67 57.61 -6.16
N ASP A 394 -5.91 58.02 -5.14
CA ASP A 394 -5.49 59.40 -4.91
C ASP A 394 -4.07 59.67 -5.47
N GLY A 395 -3.47 58.70 -6.16
CA GLY A 395 -2.13 58.80 -6.73
C GLY A 395 -0.99 58.59 -5.73
N LYS A 396 -1.28 58.06 -4.52
CA LYS A 396 -0.26 57.80 -3.50
C LYS A 396 0.25 56.36 -3.57
N ASN A 397 1.52 56.17 -3.23
CA ASN A 397 2.12 54.84 -3.16
C ASN A 397 1.45 53.99 -2.07
N GLN A 398 1.02 52.79 -2.45
CA GLN A 398 0.51 51.78 -1.54
C GLN A 398 1.67 51.12 -0.77
N PRO A 399 1.42 50.57 0.44
CA PRO A 399 2.42 49.80 1.15
C PRO A 399 2.93 48.62 0.31
N LEU A 400 4.23 48.34 0.42
CA LEU A 400 4.84 47.19 -0.25
C LEU A 400 4.25 45.87 0.30
N MET A 401 4.02 44.93 -0.60
CA MET A 401 3.65 43.57 -0.22
C MET A 401 4.80 42.90 0.54
N GLN A 402 4.49 42.03 1.49
CA GLN A 402 5.49 41.27 2.24
C GLN A 402 6.04 40.11 1.40
N TYR A 403 5.16 39.48 0.61
CA TYR A 403 5.49 38.36 -0.27
C TYR A 403 4.68 38.45 -1.54
N LEU A 404 5.24 37.95 -2.64
CA LEU A 404 4.63 37.95 -3.97
C LEU A 404 4.77 36.58 -4.63
N PHE A 405 3.84 36.25 -5.51
CA PHE A 405 4.05 35.21 -6.51
C PHE A 405 3.28 35.53 -7.79
N LEU A 406 3.76 34.95 -8.89
CA LEU A 406 3.12 35.04 -10.20
C LEU A 406 2.56 33.67 -10.57
N VAL A 407 1.37 33.65 -11.16
CA VAL A 407 0.76 32.42 -11.68
C VAL A 407 -0.02 32.70 -12.96
N THR A 408 0.03 31.77 -13.91
CA THR A 408 -0.82 31.87 -15.10
C THR A 408 -2.31 31.81 -14.76
N PRO A 409 -3.17 32.60 -15.44
CA PRO A 409 -4.61 32.44 -15.34
C PRO A 409 -5.04 31.10 -15.94
N ALA A 410 -6.16 30.53 -15.46
CA ALA A 410 -6.71 29.31 -16.06
C ALA A 410 -7.21 29.52 -17.50
N ALA A 411 -7.67 30.73 -17.81
CA ALA A 411 -8.02 31.18 -19.15
C ALA A 411 -7.75 32.69 -19.26
N TYR A 412 -7.28 33.14 -20.43
CA TYR A 412 -7.09 34.56 -20.68
C TYR A 412 -8.45 35.27 -20.77
N LYS A 413 -8.53 36.44 -20.14
CA LYS A 413 -9.63 37.40 -20.30
C LYS A 413 -9.00 38.75 -20.58
N GLU A 414 -9.44 39.39 -21.66
CA GLU A 414 -8.87 40.65 -22.14
C GLU A 414 -8.92 41.76 -21.07
N ASN A 415 -10.04 41.87 -20.36
CA ASN A 415 -10.23 42.79 -19.23
C ASN A 415 -9.98 42.10 -17.86
N GLY A 416 -9.18 41.04 -17.85
CA GLY A 416 -8.82 40.29 -16.64
C GLY A 416 -7.70 40.98 -15.85
N PRO A 417 -7.48 40.61 -14.58
CA PRO A 417 -6.43 41.19 -13.73
C PRO A 417 -5.04 40.62 -14.08
N THR A 418 -4.76 40.38 -15.37
CA THR A 418 -3.49 39.84 -15.83
C THR A 418 -2.55 40.97 -16.21
N ILE A 419 -1.31 40.89 -15.76
CA ILE A 419 -0.24 41.82 -16.10
C ILE A 419 0.62 41.18 -17.19
N ALA A 420 0.89 41.93 -18.25
CA ALA A 420 1.78 41.49 -19.32
C ALA A 420 3.24 41.67 -18.92
N THR A 421 4.04 40.62 -19.08
CA THR A 421 5.50 40.64 -18.92
C THR A 421 6.16 40.08 -20.18
N ASN A 422 7.48 40.26 -20.29
CA ASN A 422 8.28 39.63 -21.34
C ASN A 422 8.19 38.08 -21.35
N GLN A 423 7.77 37.46 -20.24
CA GLN A 423 7.64 36.01 -20.12
C GLN A 423 6.20 35.50 -20.34
N GLY A 424 5.24 36.39 -20.50
CA GLY A 424 3.83 36.09 -20.72
C GLY A 424 2.88 36.94 -19.88
N LYS A 425 1.60 36.56 -19.83
CA LYS A 425 0.58 37.24 -19.03
C LYS A 425 0.35 36.48 -17.72
N PHE A 426 0.49 37.17 -16.59
CA PHE A 426 0.44 36.58 -15.27
C PHE A 426 -0.61 37.25 -14.38
N LEU A 427 -1.20 36.48 -13.48
CA LEU A 427 -1.85 36.99 -12.29
C LEU A 427 -0.77 37.19 -11.23
N ILE A 428 -0.65 38.41 -10.72
CA ILE A 428 0.35 38.75 -9.69
C ILE A 428 -0.38 38.89 -8.37
N TYR A 429 -0.10 37.99 -7.43
CA TYR A 429 -0.67 38.00 -6.10
C TYR A 429 0.35 38.48 -5.07
N GLY A 430 -0.15 39.23 -4.09
CA GLY A 430 0.64 39.74 -2.98
C GLY A 430 0.00 39.45 -1.64
N MET A 431 0.83 39.28 -0.61
CA MET A 431 0.39 39.20 0.78
C MET A 431 0.81 40.46 1.53
N LEU A 432 -0.15 41.07 2.22
CA LEU A 432 0.14 42.14 3.19
C LEU A 432 -0.75 41.95 4.42
N ASN A 433 -0.14 41.93 5.61
CA ASN A 433 -0.84 41.77 6.90
C ASN A 433 -1.78 40.54 6.89
N ASN A 434 -1.30 39.42 6.36
CA ASN A 434 -2.04 38.16 6.21
C ASN A 434 -3.34 38.26 5.38
N ARG A 435 -3.39 39.21 4.44
CA ARG A 435 -4.49 39.38 3.48
C ARG A 435 -3.97 39.23 2.05
N LEU A 436 -4.79 38.62 1.21
CA LEU A 436 -4.47 38.38 -0.19
C LEU A 436 -4.86 39.59 -1.05
N PHE A 437 -3.93 40.08 -1.86
CA PHE A 437 -4.13 41.12 -2.85
C PHE A 437 -3.79 40.59 -4.24
N ILE A 438 -4.41 41.16 -5.25
CA ILE A 438 -4.09 40.93 -6.66
C ILE A 438 -3.74 42.25 -7.31
N LEU A 439 -2.66 42.28 -8.08
CA LEU A 439 -2.24 43.45 -8.82
C LEU A 439 -3.17 43.65 -10.01
N ARG A 440 -3.60 44.89 -10.24
CA ARG A 440 -4.42 45.26 -11.39
C ARG A 440 -3.78 46.42 -12.13
N GLN A 441 -3.93 46.41 -13.44
CA GLN A 441 -3.60 47.52 -14.32
C GLN A 441 -4.93 48.03 -14.91
N PRO A 442 -5.19 49.35 -14.92
CA PRO A 442 -6.46 49.90 -15.38
C PRO A 442 -6.69 49.70 -16.89
N ASP A 443 -5.63 49.73 -17.69
CA ASP A 443 -5.60 49.38 -19.11
C ASP A 443 -4.23 48.73 -19.45
N THR A 444 -4.05 48.22 -20.67
CA THR A 444 -2.80 47.51 -21.03
C THR A 444 -1.57 48.40 -21.15
N ASP A 445 -1.78 49.71 -21.30
CA ASP A 445 -0.74 50.68 -21.68
C ASP A 445 -0.35 51.60 -20.51
N SER A 446 -1.10 51.56 -19.40
CA SER A 446 -0.83 52.34 -18.20
C SER A 446 0.41 51.84 -17.47
N ALA A 447 1.33 52.74 -17.16
CA ALA A 447 2.45 52.44 -16.28
C ALA A 447 2.05 52.27 -14.79
N THR A 448 0.80 52.59 -14.43
CA THR A 448 0.31 52.51 -13.05
C THR A 448 -0.41 51.19 -12.79
N VAL A 449 -0.11 50.62 -11.63
CA VAL A 449 -0.74 49.38 -11.13
C VAL A 449 -1.29 49.62 -9.73
N THR A 450 -2.33 48.89 -9.36
CA THR A 450 -2.99 49.02 -8.05
C THR A 450 -3.21 47.64 -7.43
N TRP A 451 -2.81 47.48 -6.18
CA TRP A 451 -3.14 46.31 -5.38
C TRP A 451 -4.58 46.37 -4.93
N THR A 452 -5.35 45.36 -5.32
CA THR A 452 -6.75 45.22 -4.94
C THR A 452 -6.91 44.03 -4.01
N LEU A 453 -7.58 44.23 -2.87
CA LEU A 453 -7.89 43.15 -1.94
C LEU A 453 -8.74 42.06 -2.61
N VAL A 454 -8.30 40.81 -2.52
CA VAL A 454 -9.10 39.66 -2.95
C VAL A 454 -10.11 39.33 -1.84
N LYS A 455 -11.36 39.74 -2.04
CA LYS A 455 -12.45 39.49 -1.09
C LYS A 455 -12.77 37.99 -0.99
N GLY A 456 -13.16 37.56 0.21
CA GLY A 456 -13.63 36.19 0.44
C GLY A 456 -12.53 35.12 0.53
N VAL A 457 -11.25 35.49 0.47
CA VAL A 457 -10.13 34.56 0.62
C VAL A 457 -9.47 34.75 1.98
N SER A 458 -9.44 33.67 2.77
CA SER A 458 -8.70 33.60 4.02
C SER A 458 -7.38 32.87 3.77
N LEU A 459 -6.25 33.49 4.06
CA LEU A 459 -4.92 32.86 4.01
C LEU A 459 -4.70 31.95 5.24
N LYS A 460 -5.51 30.88 5.32
CA LYS A 460 -5.42 29.87 6.36
C LYS A 460 -5.00 28.55 5.74
N VAL A 461 -4.09 27.86 6.40
CA VAL A 461 -3.65 26.52 6.00
C VAL A 461 -4.86 25.58 6.00
N PRO A 462 -5.16 24.88 4.89
CA PRO A 462 -6.22 23.88 4.85
C PRO A 462 -6.06 22.81 5.94
N GLU A 463 -7.16 22.17 6.33
CA GLU A 463 -7.12 21.13 7.35
C GLU A 463 -6.41 19.87 6.85
N LEU A 464 -5.47 19.34 7.66
CA LEU A 464 -4.87 18.02 7.45
C LEU A 464 -5.88 16.94 7.85
N LYS A 465 -6.30 16.13 6.88
CA LYS A 465 -7.32 15.08 7.11
C LYS A 465 -6.66 13.76 7.49
N PHE A 466 -7.18 13.11 8.54
CA PHE A 466 -6.78 11.76 8.94
C PHE A 466 -7.94 10.80 8.69
N THR A 467 -7.67 9.71 8.00
CA THR A 467 -8.70 8.77 7.56
C THR A 467 -8.32 7.31 7.74
N LEU A 468 -9.30 6.48 8.05
CA LEU A 468 -9.19 5.02 8.15
C LEU A 468 -10.19 4.39 7.17
N ASN A 469 -9.78 3.35 6.44
CA ASN A 469 -10.67 2.63 5.52
C ASN A 469 -11.39 1.46 6.16
#